data_AF-D5EQ03-F1
#
_entry.id   AF-D5EQ03-F1
#
_cell.length_a   1.000
_cell.length_b   1.000
_cell.length_c   1.000
_cell.angle_alpha   90.00
_cell.angle_beta   90.00
_cell.angle_gamma   90.00
#
_symmetry.space_group_name_H-M   'P 1'
#
loop_
_entity.id
_entity.type
_entity.pdbx_description
1 polymer ?
#
loop_
_entity_poly.entity_id
_entity_poly.type
_entity_poly.pdbx_seq_one_letter_code
_entity_poly.pdbx_strand_id
1 'polypeptide(L)'
;MSQSLQTRPIFLLLAGAVTLLVGILIGNRIGGGAGTLKPSPVAAEQASPDAAERALAATDEVTFELAADAPAAALSPELARLSEFLQISKEDPLLAAEDALGSANDLDRISKMALLLAGASSEDMPGIAELITAQRNGFEEMQQLSMLYYAWGRLDAPTAVAHAEAQGGRRSGMGVAVALSSWASLDPASARTWVDGMESPERYQRGLLIGWSENSPLQALQYLSQQGSESNLMNRWVAPSMARNLVAARGVTALDDLAAMPSGRNRNQLLERLADELGETQPEATAARLTQIDDPEILKTAVPEVAQEWAQNDPQAAVDFVNNYTENTELYSEAMAEVVEEWAEREPYEAGKFLNEQPATPALDRSVAEYSREVAQVDPEGAMSFAVSVYDEKLRTDTISRVARDWQRKDAAAYQAWAEANPELAPKAGEE
;
A
#
# COMPACT_ATOMS: atom_id res chain seq x y z
N MET A 1 -9.62 -26.88 -38.79
CA MET A 1 -10.79 -26.07 -38.37
C MET A 1 -10.53 -25.68 -36.92
N SER A 2 -10.03 -24.47 -36.75
CA SER A 2 -9.34 -23.96 -35.57
C SER A 2 -10.33 -23.40 -34.54
N GLN A 3 -10.22 -23.88 -33.30
CA GLN A 3 -10.96 -23.40 -32.15
C GLN A 3 -10.42 -22.05 -31.67
N SER A 4 -11.34 -21.17 -31.27
CA SER A 4 -11.09 -19.85 -30.71
C SER A 4 -10.66 -19.96 -29.25
N LEU A 5 -9.45 -19.49 -28.92
CA LEU A 5 -9.05 -19.17 -27.56
C LEU A 5 -9.34 -17.68 -27.31
N GLN A 6 -10.30 -17.39 -26.44
CA GLN A 6 -10.49 -16.08 -25.84
C GLN A 6 -9.45 -15.91 -24.72
N THR A 7 -8.43 -15.08 -24.96
CA THR A 7 -7.53 -14.57 -23.92
C THR A 7 -8.05 -13.23 -23.42
N ARG A 8 -8.40 -13.17 -22.12
CA ARG A 8 -8.68 -11.93 -21.38
C ARG A 8 -7.37 -11.15 -21.18
N PRO A 9 -7.34 -9.80 -21.27
CA PRO A 9 -6.15 -9.03 -20.95
C PRO A 9 -5.99 -8.91 -19.43
N ILE A 10 -4.82 -9.34 -18.94
CA ILE A 10 -4.30 -9.08 -17.59
C ILE A 10 -3.67 -7.69 -17.61
N PHE A 11 -4.12 -6.78 -16.75
CA PHE A 11 -3.49 -5.47 -16.56
C PHE A 11 -2.23 -5.64 -15.70
N LEU A 12 -1.05 -5.36 -16.29
CA LEU A 12 0.21 -5.21 -15.56
C LEU A 12 0.62 -3.74 -15.58
N LEU A 13 0.73 -3.15 -14.40
CA LEU A 13 1.30 -1.82 -14.13
C LEU A 13 2.81 -1.86 -14.39
N LEU A 14 3.28 -1.08 -15.37
CA LEU A 14 4.71 -0.81 -15.58
C LEU A 14 5.03 0.62 -15.15
N ALA A 15 5.29 0.78 -13.85
CA ALA A 15 6.11 1.87 -13.33
C ALA A 15 7.57 1.40 -13.41
N GLY A 16 8.37 1.94 -14.35
CA GLY A 16 9.77 1.54 -14.45
C GLY A 16 10.62 2.17 -15.55
N ALA A 17 10.06 2.89 -16.52
CA ALA A 17 10.84 3.39 -17.67
C ALA A 17 11.14 4.89 -17.69
N VAL A 18 10.61 5.70 -16.75
CA VAL A 18 10.77 7.17 -16.78
C VAL A 18 11.95 7.68 -15.92
N THR A 19 12.48 6.84 -15.03
CA THR A 19 13.55 7.23 -14.08
C THR A 19 14.93 7.42 -14.75
N LEU A 20 15.15 6.88 -15.97
CA LEU A 20 16.47 6.92 -16.60
C LEU A 20 16.74 8.21 -17.42
N LEU A 21 15.71 8.95 -17.83
CA LEU A 21 15.87 10.17 -18.64
C LEU A 21 15.97 11.45 -17.82
N VAL A 22 15.45 11.47 -16.59
CA VAL A 22 15.54 12.64 -15.69
C VAL A 22 16.87 12.68 -14.93
N GLY A 23 17.48 11.52 -14.64
CA GLY A 23 18.77 11.43 -13.92
C GLY A 23 19.97 11.98 -14.68
N ILE A 24 19.92 12.05 -16.02
CA ILE A 24 21.05 12.51 -16.86
C ILE A 24 21.05 14.05 -17.04
N LEU A 25 19.91 14.72 -16.85
CA LEU A 25 19.81 16.18 -17.05
C LEU A 25 20.11 17.01 -15.79
N ILE A 26 20.08 16.41 -14.59
CA ILE A 26 20.33 17.12 -13.32
C ILE A 26 21.81 16.99 -12.87
N GLY A 27 22.55 15.99 -13.36
CA GLY A 27 23.94 15.73 -12.96
C GLY A 27 25.00 16.71 -13.50
N ASN A 28 24.67 17.60 -14.44
CA ASN A 28 25.66 18.43 -15.14
C ASN A 28 25.73 19.91 -14.70
N ARG A 29 25.17 20.26 -13.53
CA ARG A 29 25.22 21.66 -13.03
C ARG A 29 25.85 21.86 -11.65
N ILE A 30 26.41 20.85 -11.01
CA ILE A 30 27.14 21.02 -9.74
C ILE A 30 28.49 20.27 -9.80
N GLY A 31 29.57 21.04 -9.87
CA GLY A 31 30.90 20.62 -9.40
C GLY A 31 31.80 19.92 -10.42
N GLY A 32 32.74 20.68 -11.00
CA GLY A 32 33.96 20.11 -11.55
C GLY A 32 34.82 19.50 -10.44
N GLY A 33 35.29 18.27 -10.65
CA GLY A 33 36.21 17.59 -9.75
C GLY A 33 36.35 16.11 -10.11
N ALA A 34 37.52 15.72 -10.59
CA ALA A 34 37.85 14.34 -10.92
C ALA A 34 37.65 13.40 -9.71
N GLY A 35 36.86 12.33 -9.89
CA GLY A 35 36.68 11.28 -8.89
C GLY A 35 36.36 9.96 -9.58
N THR A 36 37.37 9.08 -9.68
CA THR A 36 37.27 7.72 -10.21
C THR A 36 36.41 6.86 -9.29
N LEU A 37 35.25 6.39 -9.76
CA LEU A 37 34.48 5.34 -9.08
C LEU A 37 34.98 3.97 -9.53
N LYS A 38 35.56 3.21 -8.59
CA LYS A 38 35.81 1.75 -8.72
C LYS A 38 34.49 0.99 -8.58
N PRO A 39 34.17 0.03 -9.45
CA PRO A 39 33.09 -0.92 -9.18
C PRO A 39 33.55 -2.01 -8.20
N SER A 40 32.71 -2.33 -7.20
CA SER A 40 32.82 -3.54 -6.37
C SER A 40 31.92 -4.66 -6.91
N PRO A 41 32.23 -5.93 -6.62
CA PRO A 41 31.97 -7.04 -7.52
C PRO A 41 30.73 -7.86 -7.15
N VAL A 42 29.94 -8.24 -8.16
CA VAL A 42 29.09 -9.44 -8.07
C VAL A 42 29.23 -10.23 -9.37
N ALA A 43 29.57 -11.52 -9.21
CA ALA A 43 29.58 -12.60 -10.20
C ALA A 43 30.65 -12.53 -11.31
N ALA A 44 31.91 -12.77 -10.95
CA ALA A 44 32.92 -13.29 -11.87
C ALA A 44 33.12 -14.79 -11.60
N GLU A 45 32.28 -15.63 -12.20
CA GLU A 45 32.59 -17.05 -12.34
C GLU A 45 33.14 -17.29 -13.74
N GLN A 46 34.44 -17.60 -13.78
CA GLN A 46 35.18 -18.21 -14.90
C GLN A 46 35.31 -17.41 -16.21
N ALA A 47 36.27 -16.48 -16.24
CA ALA A 47 36.99 -16.14 -17.47
C ALA A 47 38.46 -15.83 -17.15
N SER A 48 39.39 -16.54 -17.78
CA SER A 48 40.83 -16.33 -17.58
C SER A 48 41.29 -14.97 -18.13
N PRO A 49 42.24 -14.28 -17.47
CA PRO A 49 42.72 -12.94 -17.86
C PRO A 49 43.28 -12.88 -19.29
N ASP A 50 43.75 -14.03 -19.80
CA ASP A 50 44.36 -14.21 -21.11
C ASP A 50 43.36 -14.12 -22.29
N ALA A 51 42.06 -14.24 -22.02
CA ALA A 51 41.00 -14.08 -23.04
C ALA A 51 40.58 -12.60 -23.20
N ALA A 52 40.64 -11.82 -22.12
CA ALA A 52 40.34 -10.39 -22.13
C ALA A 52 41.42 -9.59 -22.86
N GLU A 53 42.70 -9.92 -22.66
CA GLU A 53 43.81 -9.27 -23.39
C GLU A 53 43.82 -9.60 -24.88
N ARG A 54 43.46 -10.83 -25.29
CA ARG A 54 43.35 -11.17 -26.72
C ARG A 54 42.14 -10.53 -27.40
N ALA A 55 41.05 -10.28 -26.68
CA ALA A 55 39.90 -9.54 -27.21
C ALA A 55 40.19 -8.03 -27.37
N LEU A 56 41.01 -7.45 -26.48
CA LEU A 56 41.47 -6.05 -26.61
C LEU A 56 42.52 -5.85 -27.72
N ALA A 57 43.27 -6.87 -28.10
CA ALA A 57 44.28 -6.78 -29.17
C ALA A 57 43.71 -6.92 -30.59
N ALA A 58 42.43 -7.29 -30.73
CA ALA A 58 41.76 -7.54 -32.01
C ALA A 58 40.66 -6.52 -32.35
N THR A 59 40.52 -5.44 -31.58
CA THR A 59 39.70 -4.31 -32.01
C THR A 59 40.49 -3.50 -33.03
N ASP A 60 40.17 -3.67 -34.31
CA ASP A 60 40.40 -2.61 -35.29
C ASP A 60 39.94 -1.30 -34.64
N GLU A 61 40.83 -0.31 -34.57
CA GLU A 61 40.48 1.05 -34.17
C GLU A 61 39.33 1.51 -35.07
N VAL A 62 38.10 1.37 -34.59
CA VAL A 62 37.00 2.19 -35.08
C VAL A 62 37.28 3.58 -34.50
N THR A 63 38.17 4.31 -35.16
CA THR A 63 38.23 5.75 -35.03
C THR A 63 36.86 6.27 -35.42
N PHE A 64 36.06 6.63 -34.42
CA PHE A 64 34.91 7.49 -34.63
C PHE A 64 35.49 8.85 -34.98
N GLU A 65 35.75 9.08 -36.27
CA GLU A 65 35.80 10.45 -36.78
C GLU A 65 34.42 11.03 -36.45
N LEU A 66 34.38 11.90 -35.44
CA LEU A 66 33.34 12.92 -35.34
C LEU A 66 33.45 13.72 -36.63
N ALA A 67 32.71 13.30 -37.65
CA ALA A 67 32.51 14.05 -38.86
C ALA A 67 31.95 15.41 -38.41
N ALA A 68 32.81 16.43 -38.41
CA ALA A 68 32.45 17.80 -38.09
C ALA A 68 31.48 18.41 -39.12
N ASP A 69 30.98 17.60 -40.06
CA ASP A 69 30.12 17.97 -41.17
C ASP A 69 29.02 16.92 -41.47
N ALA A 70 28.66 16.07 -40.50
CA ALA A 70 27.44 15.26 -40.64
C ALA A 70 26.21 16.19 -40.64
N PRO A 71 25.34 16.17 -41.67
CA PRO A 71 24.12 16.96 -41.64
C PRO A 71 23.32 16.51 -40.41
N ALA A 72 22.90 17.47 -39.58
CA ALA A 72 22.11 17.25 -38.39
C ALA A 72 21.07 16.15 -38.66
N ALA A 73 21.28 14.97 -38.08
CA ALA A 73 20.37 13.85 -38.29
C ALA A 73 18.97 14.34 -37.91
N ALA A 74 18.07 14.36 -38.89
CA ALA A 74 16.72 14.86 -38.67
C ALA A 74 16.12 14.10 -37.47
N LEU A 75 15.79 14.84 -36.40
CA LEU A 75 15.09 14.29 -35.26
C LEU A 75 13.86 13.53 -35.78
N SER A 76 13.50 12.41 -35.14
CA SER A 76 12.22 11.79 -35.46
C SER A 76 11.12 12.85 -35.31
N PRO A 77 10.02 12.77 -36.09
CA PRO A 77 8.93 13.76 -35.99
C PRO A 77 8.42 13.93 -34.55
N GLU A 78 8.44 12.87 -33.74
CA GLU A 78 8.09 12.91 -32.32
C GLU A 78 9.11 13.69 -31.48
N LEU A 79 10.41 13.45 -31.67
CA LEU A 79 11.47 14.17 -30.95
C LEU A 79 11.49 15.66 -31.33
N ALA A 80 11.22 15.98 -32.60
CA ALA A 80 11.10 17.36 -33.06
C ALA A 80 9.94 18.09 -32.35
N ARG A 81 8.75 17.47 -32.29
CA ARG A 81 7.58 18.02 -31.58
C ARG A 81 7.84 18.20 -30.08
N LEU A 82 8.50 17.24 -29.44
CA LEU A 82 8.85 17.34 -28.03
C LEU A 82 9.86 18.47 -27.78
N SER A 83 10.84 18.62 -28.67
CA SER A 83 11.82 19.71 -28.59
C SER A 83 11.18 21.08 -28.76
N GLU A 84 10.21 21.20 -29.67
CA GLU A 84 9.41 22.41 -29.86
C GLU A 84 8.58 22.72 -28.62
N PHE A 85 7.89 21.72 -28.08
CA PHE A 85 7.13 21.87 -26.82
C PHE A 85 8.02 22.33 -25.66
N LEU A 86 9.20 21.74 -25.49
CA LEU A 86 10.16 22.12 -24.44
C LEU A 86 10.75 23.52 -24.63
N GLN A 87 10.74 24.04 -25.86
CA GLN A 87 11.11 25.42 -26.11
C GLN A 87 9.97 26.36 -25.70
N ILE A 88 8.74 26.06 -26.14
CA ILE A 88 7.54 26.83 -25.75
C ILE A 88 7.40 26.85 -24.23
N SER A 89 7.59 25.71 -23.54
CA SER A 89 7.47 25.63 -22.08
C SER A 89 8.44 26.51 -21.31
N LYS A 90 9.53 26.97 -21.95
CA LYS A 90 10.51 27.89 -21.35
C LYS A 90 10.22 29.36 -21.67
N GLU A 91 9.65 29.62 -22.85
CA GLU A 91 9.37 30.96 -23.33
C GLU A 91 7.99 31.47 -22.86
N ASP A 92 6.99 30.59 -22.89
CA ASP A 92 5.61 30.84 -22.49
C ASP A 92 5.00 29.58 -21.83
N PRO A 93 5.19 29.42 -20.50
CA PRO A 93 4.67 28.28 -19.75
C PRO A 93 3.15 28.12 -19.81
N LEU A 94 2.41 29.23 -19.92
CA LEU A 94 0.94 29.20 -20.00
C LEU A 94 0.47 28.70 -21.36
N LEU A 95 1.10 29.17 -22.45
CA LEU A 95 0.83 28.64 -23.79
C LEU A 95 1.17 27.15 -23.89
N ALA A 96 2.27 26.72 -23.26
CA ALA A 96 2.62 25.29 -23.21
C ALA A 96 1.59 24.48 -22.40
N ALA A 97 1.03 25.06 -21.31
CA ALA A 97 -0.03 24.43 -20.54
C ALA A 97 -1.30 24.25 -21.39
N GLU A 98 -1.68 25.25 -22.17
CA GLU A 98 -2.81 25.16 -23.10
C GLU A 98 -2.61 24.06 -24.15
N ASP A 99 -1.42 23.96 -24.76
CA ASP A 99 -1.08 22.87 -25.71
C ASP A 99 -1.14 21.49 -25.05
N ALA A 100 -0.58 21.36 -23.84
CA ALA A 100 -0.59 20.11 -23.09
C ALA A 100 -2.03 19.69 -22.75
N LEU A 101 -2.85 20.60 -22.23
CA LEU A 101 -4.24 20.32 -21.85
C LEU A 101 -5.14 20.03 -23.06
N GLY A 102 -4.88 20.68 -24.20
CA GLY A 102 -5.59 20.46 -25.46
C GLY A 102 -5.28 19.12 -26.15
N SER A 103 -4.31 18.35 -25.66
CA SER A 103 -3.90 17.09 -26.26
C SER A 103 -5.00 16.02 -26.12
N ALA A 104 -5.44 15.42 -27.22
CA ALA A 104 -6.55 14.43 -27.18
C ALA A 104 -6.16 13.08 -26.54
N ASN A 105 -4.87 12.80 -26.44
CA ASN A 105 -4.32 11.58 -25.84
C ASN A 105 -3.88 11.86 -24.40
N ASP A 106 -4.35 11.04 -23.45
CA ASP A 106 -4.04 11.21 -22.02
C ASP A 106 -2.55 11.10 -21.72
N LEU A 107 -1.84 10.16 -22.34
CA LEU A 107 -0.41 9.96 -22.11
C LEU A 107 0.42 11.14 -22.67
N ASP A 108 0.01 11.71 -23.81
CA ASP A 108 0.67 12.90 -24.38
C ASP A 108 0.45 14.11 -23.46
N ARG A 109 -0.79 14.35 -23.01
CA ARG A 109 -1.13 15.38 -22.03
C ARG A 109 -0.32 15.25 -20.75
N ILE A 110 -0.30 14.06 -20.14
CA ILE A 110 0.44 13.80 -18.88
C ILE A 110 1.94 14.03 -19.09
N SER A 111 2.50 13.55 -20.20
CA SER A 111 3.94 13.68 -20.48
C SER A 111 4.35 15.14 -20.68
N LYS A 112 3.58 15.89 -21.49
CA LYS A 112 3.79 17.32 -21.71
C LYS A 112 3.62 18.12 -20.41
N MET A 113 2.58 17.83 -19.63
CA MET A 113 2.38 18.49 -18.34
C MET A 113 3.52 18.20 -17.37
N ALA A 114 3.98 16.95 -17.25
CA ALA A 114 5.12 16.62 -16.40
C ALA A 114 6.39 17.38 -16.81
N LEU A 115 6.67 17.49 -18.11
CA LEU A 115 7.83 18.22 -18.63
C LEU A 115 7.72 19.73 -18.40
N LEU A 116 6.54 20.31 -18.61
CA LEU A 116 6.26 21.71 -18.32
C LEU A 116 6.49 22.00 -16.83
N LEU A 117 5.85 21.22 -15.95
CA LEU A 117 5.91 21.43 -14.49
C LEU A 117 7.33 21.25 -13.93
N ALA A 118 8.16 20.40 -14.55
CA ALA A 118 9.55 20.23 -14.16
C ALA A 118 10.43 21.47 -14.48
N GLY A 119 10.01 22.32 -15.42
CA GLY A 119 10.73 23.54 -15.83
C GLY A 119 10.08 24.85 -15.41
N ALA A 120 8.82 24.82 -14.98
CA ALA A 120 8.05 25.99 -14.58
C ALA A 120 8.57 26.64 -13.29
N SER A 121 8.44 27.97 -13.20
CA SER A 121 8.74 28.72 -11.99
C SER A 121 7.53 28.77 -11.05
N SER A 122 7.75 29.16 -9.78
CA SER A 122 6.64 29.31 -8.80
C SER A 122 5.64 30.38 -9.25
N GLU A 123 6.10 31.38 -10.00
CA GLU A 123 5.26 32.48 -10.53
C GLU A 123 4.29 31.99 -11.62
N ASP A 124 4.62 30.91 -12.34
CA ASP A 124 3.79 30.35 -13.42
C ASP A 124 2.67 29.45 -12.89
N MET A 125 2.89 28.81 -11.73
CA MET A 125 2.03 27.76 -11.19
C MET A 125 0.57 28.18 -10.97
N PRO A 126 0.24 29.39 -10.45
CA PRO A 126 -1.15 29.84 -10.31
C PRO A 126 -1.88 29.90 -11.67
N GLY A 127 -1.23 30.43 -12.71
CA GLY A 127 -1.83 30.52 -14.05
C GLY A 127 -2.05 29.13 -14.67
N ILE A 128 -1.10 28.22 -14.49
CA ILE A 128 -1.27 26.82 -14.91
C ILE A 128 -2.43 26.15 -14.14
N ALA A 129 -2.57 26.43 -12.84
CA ALA A 129 -3.69 25.93 -12.04
C ALA A 129 -5.05 26.41 -12.58
N GLU A 130 -5.17 27.69 -12.92
CA GLU A 130 -6.37 28.27 -13.51
C GLU A 130 -6.75 27.56 -14.82
N LEU A 131 -5.78 27.34 -15.70
CA LEU A 131 -5.99 26.61 -16.95
C LEU A 131 -6.46 25.16 -16.74
N ILE A 132 -5.90 24.46 -15.75
CA ILE A 132 -6.33 23.10 -15.39
C ILE A 132 -7.78 23.12 -14.88
N THR A 133 -8.12 24.03 -13.96
CA THR A 133 -9.47 24.11 -13.37
C THR A 133 -10.56 24.56 -14.34
N ALA A 134 -10.18 25.27 -15.40
CA ALA A 134 -11.10 25.65 -16.47
C ALA A 134 -11.56 24.44 -17.33
N GLN A 135 -10.84 23.32 -17.30
CA GLN A 135 -11.23 22.11 -18.01
C GLN A 135 -12.49 21.50 -17.37
N ARG A 136 -13.53 21.21 -18.17
CA ARG A 136 -14.84 20.73 -17.65
C ARG A 136 -14.87 19.23 -17.30
N ASN A 137 -13.74 18.66 -16.87
CA ASN A 137 -13.54 17.21 -16.73
C ASN A 137 -12.91 16.85 -15.36
N GLY A 138 -13.73 16.41 -14.40
CA GLY A 138 -13.33 16.36 -12.98
C GLY A 138 -12.25 15.33 -12.59
N PHE A 139 -12.10 14.21 -13.33
CA PHE A 139 -11.06 13.22 -13.03
C PHE A 139 -9.68 13.66 -13.56
N GLU A 140 -9.63 14.08 -14.83
CA GLU A 140 -8.40 14.60 -15.45
C GLU A 140 -7.92 15.86 -14.71
N GLU A 141 -8.83 16.78 -14.37
CA GLU A 141 -8.54 17.95 -13.54
C GLU A 141 -7.83 17.56 -12.24
N MET A 142 -8.36 16.56 -11.52
CA MET A 142 -7.78 16.10 -10.25
C MET A 142 -6.37 15.52 -10.44
N GLN A 143 -6.15 14.75 -11.51
CA GLN A 143 -4.84 14.18 -11.84
C GLN A 143 -3.81 15.28 -12.14
N GLN A 144 -4.16 16.24 -13.01
CA GLN A 144 -3.26 17.33 -13.39
C GLN A 144 -2.98 18.27 -12.22
N LEU A 145 -3.99 18.60 -11.40
CA LEU A 145 -3.78 19.39 -10.18
C LEU A 145 -2.88 18.68 -9.18
N SER A 146 -2.98 17.36 -9.05
CA SER A 146 -2.09 16.59 -8.17
C SER A 146 -0.63 16.70 -8.63
N MET A 147 -0.39 16.58 -9.95
CA MET A 147 0.96 16.77 -10.51
C MET A 147 1.47 18.20 -10.30
N LEU A 148 0.61 19.21 -10.53
CA LEU A 148 0.93 20.62 -10.31
C LEU A 148 1.34 20.89 -8.86
N TYR A 149 0.49 20.53 -7.88
CA TYR A 149 0.79 20.76 -6.46
C TYR A 149 2.01 19.99 -5.99
N TYR A 150 2.27 18.81 -6.56
CA TYR A 150 3.48 18.06 -6.29
C TYR A 150 4.72 18.82 -6.76
N ALA A 151 4.76 19.24 -8.02
CA ALA A 151 5.88 20.02 -8.58
C ALA A 151 6.06 21.36 -7.86
N TRP A 152 4.97 22.09 -7.64
CA TRP A 152 4.97 23.37 -6.94
C TRP A 152 5.43 23.22 -5.49
N GLY A 153 5.00 22.18 -4.78
CA GLY A 153 5.44 21.88 -3.42
C GLY A 153 6.95 21.68 -3.29
N ARG A 154 7.60 21.05 -4.29
CA ARG A 154 9.07 20.90 -4.29
C ARG A 154 9.81 22.21 -4.53
N LEU A 155 9.19 23.13 -5.25
CA LEU A 155 9.80 24.41 -5.61
C LEU A 155 9.57 25.46 -4.53
N ASP A 156 8.33 25.59 -4.07
CA ASP A 156 7.86 26.63 -3.15
C ASP A 156 6.54 26.19 -2.49
N ALA A 157 6.64 25.28 -1.52
CA ALA A 157 5.47 24.77 -0.81
C ALA A 157 4.61 25.82 -0.09
N PRO A 158 5.15 26.85 0.57
CA PRO A 158 4.31 27.87 1.21
C PRO A 158 3.33 28.55 0.24
N THR A 159 3.76 28.89 -0.97
CA THR A 159 2.85 29.51 -1.97
C THR A 159 1.89 28.49 -2.57
N ALA A 160 2.34 27.24 -2.81
CA ALA A 160 1.48 26.15 -3.27
C ALA A 160 0.34 25.86 -2.26
N VAL A 161 0.68 25.78 -0.97
CA VAL A 161 -0.29 25.56 0.12
C VAL A 161 -1.25 26.73 0.22
N ALA A 162 -0.76 27.97 0.22
CA ALA A 162 -1.61 29.16 0.26
C ALA A 162 -2.60 29.21 -0.93
N HIS A 163 -2.13 28.84 -2.12
CA HIS A 163 -2.99 28.75 -3.30
C HIS A 163 -4.05 27.65 -3.14
N ALA A 164 -3.67 26.45 -2.68
CA ALA A 164 -4.62 25.37 -2.44
C ALA A 164 -5.69 25.74 -1.41
N GLU A 165 -5.32 26.43 -0.34
CA GLU A 165 -6.26 26.92 0.69
C GLU A 165 -7.28 27.91 0.14
N ALA A 166 -6.85 28.82 -0.73
CA ALA A 166 -7.73 29.80 -1.34
C ALA A 166 -8.85 29.16 -2.19
N GLN A 167 -8.64 27.95 -2.72
CA GLN A 167 -9.65 27.22 -3.49
C GLN A 167 -10.83 26.71 -2.63
N GLY A 168 -10.61 26.52 -1.32
CA GLY A 168 -11.61 26.01 -0.39
C GLY A 168 -12.12 24.58 -0.68
N GLY A 169 -13.02 24.11 0.19
CA GLY A 169 -13.70 22.81 0.04
C GLY A 169 -12.76 21.59 0.03
N ARG A 170 -13.19 20.51 -0.62
CA ARG A 170 -12.43 19.24 -0.69
C ARG A 170 -11.15 19.35 -1.52
N ARG A 171 -11.12 20.27 -2.50
CA ARG A 171 -9.96 20.51 -3.38
C ARG A 171 -8.80 21.11 -2.60
N SER A 172 -9.10 22.02 -1.68
CA SER A 172 -8.11 22.61 -0.78
C SER A 172 -7.33 21.56 0.00
N GLY A 173 -8.02 20.66 0.72
CA GLY A 173 -7.36 19.66 1.55
C GLY A 173 -6.40 18.75 0.77
N MET A 174 -6.75 18.39 -0.47
CA MET A 174 -5.88 17.58 -1.33
C MET A 174 -4.64 18.37 -1.77
N GLY A 175 -4.81 19.56 -2.34
CA GLY A 175 -3.68 20.36 -2.82
C GLY A 175 -2.68 20.67 -1.71
N VAL A 176 -3.18 21.02 -0.52
CA VAL A 176 -2.35 21.23 0.69
C VAL A 176 -1.57 19.97 1.04
N ALA A 177 -2.24 18.81 1.10
CA ALA A 177 -1.59 17.55 1.44
C ALA A 177 -0.52 17.14 0.43
N VAL A 178 -0.78 17.30 -0.87
CA VAL A 178 0.17 16.94 -1.94
C VAL A 178 1.38 17.87 -1.96
N ALA A 179 1.16 19.18 -1.91
CA ALA A 179 2.27 20.14 -1.89
C ALA A 179 3.17 19.94 -0.66
N LEU A 180 2.56 19.76 0.51
CA LEU A 180 3.31 19.58 1.75
C LEU A 180 4.01 18.23 1.82
N SER A 181 3.37 17.14 1.38
CA SER A 181 4.04 15.83 1.33
C SER A 181 5.23 15.86 0.37
N SER A 182 5.09 16.49 -0.80
CA SER A 182 6.21 16.61 -1.73
C SER A 182 7.37 17.44 -1.19
N TRP A 183 7.09 18.44 -0.35
CA TRP A 183 8.14 19.21 0.33
C TRP A 183 8.78 18.43 1.46
N ALA A 184 7.96 17.78 2.30
CA ALA A 184 8.42 17.00 3.43
C ALA A 184 9.25 15.77 3.01
N SER A 185 9.03 15.23 1.81
CA SER A 185 9.89 14.18 1.27
C SER A 185 11.27 14.70 0.83
N LEU A 186 11.40 15.98 0.47
CA LEU A 186 12.67 16.62 0.12
C LEU A 186 13.44 17.16 1.33
N ASP A 187 12.75 17.94 2.16
CA ASP A 187 13.30 18.64 3.31
C ASP A 187 12.30 18.62 4.48
N PRO A 188 12.25 17.50 5.22
CA PRO A 188 11.30 17.37 6.32
C PRO A 188 11.58 18.34 7.47
N ALA A 189 12.82 18.80 7.65
CA ALA A 189 13.16 19.71 8.74
C ALA A 189 12.59 21.11 8.47
N SER A 190 12.75 21.63 7.26
CA SER A 190 12.13 22.90 6.87
C SER A 190 10.61 22.81 6.80
N ALA A 191 10.06 21.72 6.23
CA ALA A 191 8.62 21.49 6.20
C ALA A 191 8.01 21.47 7.60
N ARG A 192 8.64 20.74 8.55
CA ARG A 192 8.22 20.72 9.95
C ARG A 192 8.30 22.11 10.59
N THR A 193 9.42 22.81 10.40
CA THR A 193 9.60 24.16 10.95
C THR A 193 8.48 25.11 10.51
N TRP A 194 8.08 25.02 9.24
CA TRP A 194 6.97 25.79 8.71
C TRP A 194 5.63 25.37 9.32
N VAL A 195 5.34 24.06 9.39
CA VAL A 195 4.11 23.54 10.02
C VAL A 195 3.99 24.00 11.48
N ASP A 196 5.06 23.89 12.26
CA ASP A 196 5.09 24.28 13.66
C ASP A 196 4.91 25.81 13.86
N GLY A 197 5.18 26.62 12.82
CA GLY A 197 4.99 28.07 12.81
C GLY A 197 3.58 28.54 12.39
N MET A 198 2.71 27.63 11.93
CA MET A 198 1.35 27.97 11.51
C MET A 198 0.41 28.19 12.71
N GLU A 199 -0.66 28.96 12.51
CA GLU A 199 -1.69 29.18 13.54
C GLU A 199 -2.43 27.88 13.92
N SER A 200 -2.56 26.95 12.96
CA SER A 200 -3.23 25.65 13.14
C SER A 200 -2.36 24.50 12.59
N PRO A 201 -1.24 24.14 13.25
CA PRO A 201 -0.28 23.14 12.76
C PRO A 201 -0.92 21.79 12.44
N GLU A 202 -1.93 21.37 13.21
CA GLU A 202 -2.63 20.09 13.10
C GLU A 202 -3.25 19.83 11.72
N ARG A 203 -3.54 20.89 10.95
CA ARG A 203 -4.05 20.79 9.58
C ARG A 203 -3.02 20.23 8.61
N TYR A 204 -1.74 20.45 8.88
CA TYR A 204 -0.63 20.18 7.98
C TYR A 204 0.16 18.94 8.38
N GLN A 205 0.12 18.54 9.66
CA GLN A 205 0.86 17.40 10.21
C GLN A 205 0.70 16.09 9.41
N ARG A 206 -0.46 15.88 8.76
CA ARG A 206 -0.71 14.68 7.93
C ARG A 206 0.09 14.69 6.63
N GLY A 207 0.07 15.80 5.90
CA GLY A 207 0.86 15.95 4.67
C GLY A 207 2.35 15.85 4.99
N LEU A 208 2.77 16.48 6.09
CA LEU A 208 4.13 16.36 6.62
C LEU A 208 4.52 14.90 6.88
N LEU A 209 3.71 14.15 7.63
CA LEU A 209 3.99 12.75 7.96
C LEU A 209 4.06 11.85 6.72
N ILE A 210 3.15 12.02 5.76
CA ILE A 210 3.17 11.24 4.51
C ILE A 210 4.49 11.46 3.77
N GLY A 211 4.84 12.71 3.48
CA GLY A 211 6.06 13.02 2.76
C GLY A 211 7.33 12.63 3.50
N TRP A 212 7.39 12.92 4.81
CA TRP A 212 8.54 12.58 5.64
C TRP A 212 8.74 11.06 5.71
N SER A 213 7.66 10.28 5.73
CA SER A 213 7.74 8.83 5.76
C SER A 213 8.39 8.20 4.54
N GLU A 214 8.31 8.83 3.37
CA GLU A 214 8.83 8.28 2.11
C GLU A 214 10.35 8.10 2.15
N ASN A 215 11.07 9.03 2.79
CA ASN A 215 12.53 9.02 2.82
C ASN A 215 13.12 8.86 4.23
N SER A 216 12.37 9.15 5.29
CA SER A 216 12.83 9.04 6.67
C SER A 216 11.74 8.48 7.61
N PRO A 217 11.25 7.25 7.38
CA PRO A 217 10.14 6.69 8.14
C PRO A 217 10.40 6.58 9.65
N LEU A 218 11.65 6.33 10.07
CA LEU A 218 12.02 6.33 11.50
C LEU A 218 11.91 7.71 12.16
N GLN A 219 12.26 8.77 11.43
CA GLN A 219 12.14 10.14 11.97
C GLN A 219 10.66 10.56 12.04
N ALA A 220 9.86 10.18 11.05
CA ALA A 220 8.41 10.36 11.09
C ALA A 220 7.78 9.59 12.26
N LEU A 221 8.22 8.36 12.53
CA LEU A 221 7.81 7.55 13.68
C LEU A 221 8.20 8.23 15.01
N GLN A 222 9.42 8.75 15.11
CA GLN A 222 9.88 9.49 16.29
C GLN A 222 9.06 10.78 16.50
N TYR A 223 8.70 11.49 15.43
CA TYR A 223 7.81 12.65 15.53
C TYR A 223 6.43 12.25 16.05
N LEU A 224 5.89 11.13 15.56
CA LEU A 224 4.61 10.58 15.99
C LEU A 224 4.62 10.15 17.45
N SER A 225 5.72 9.55 17.94
CA SER A 225 5.87 9.11 19.33
C SER A 225 5.95 10.28 20.33
N GLN A 226 6.26 11.48 19.85
CA GLN A 226 6.27 12.72 20.64
C GLN A 226 4.90 13.39 20.74
N GLN A 227 3.90 12.89 20.00
CA GLN A 227 2.55 13.42 20.05
C GLN A 227 1.81 12.93 21.30
N GLY A 228 0.89 13.75 21.83
CA GLY A 228 0.05 13.35 22.96
C GLY A 228 -0.86 12.16 22.62
N SER A 229 -1.28 11.40 23.64
CA SER A 229 -2.12 10.20 23.50
C SER A 229 -3.46 10.44 22.77
N GLU A 230 -3.98 11.66 22.84
CA GLU A 230 -5.22 12.08 22.17
C GLU A 230 -5.07 12.36 20.66
N SER A 231 -3.83 12.44 20.18
CA SER A 231 -3.53 12.70 18.77
C SER A 231 -4.11 11.60 17.86
N ASN A 232 -4.63 12.01 16.70
CA ASN A 232 -5.25 11.14 15.70
C ASN A 232 -4.69 11.48 14.30
N LEU A 233 -3.39 11.30 14.17
CA LEU A 233 -2.67 11.50 12.92
C LEU A 233 -2.72 10.27 12.03
N MET A 234 -2.85 9.09 12.63
CA MET A 234 -2.75 7.79 11.96
C MET A 234 -4.08 7.35 11.33
N ASN A 235 -4.60 8.19 10.43
CA ASN A 235 -5.85 7.92 9.71
C ASN A 235 -5.66 6.94 8.54
N ARG A 236 -6.76 6.67 7.82
CA ARG A 236 -6.83 5.77 6.66
C ARG A 236 -5.83 6.04 5.51
N TRP A 237 -5.15 7.19 5.49
CA TRP A 237 -4.19 7.57 4.45
C TRP A 237 -2.74 7.55 4.95
N VAL A 238 -2.53 8.06 6.17
CA VAL A 238 -1.20 8.13 6.78
C VAL A 238 -0.75 6.74 7.22
N ALA A 239 -1.64 5.95 7.82
CA ALA A 239 -1.28 4.65 8.41
C ALA A 239 -0.75 3.63 7.38
N PRO A 240 -1.43 3.38 6.24
CA PRO A 240 -0.92 2.44 5.25
C PRO A 240 0.39 2.91 4.60
N SER A 241 0.53 4.22 4.36
CA SER A 241 1.75 4.79 3.78
C SER A 241 2.93 4.65 4.76
N MET A 242 2.70 4.94 6.04
CA MET A 242 3.72 4.81 7.07
C MET A 242 4.11 3.36 7.32
N ALA A 243 3.14 2.44 7.40
CA ALA A 243 3.38 1.01 7.56
C ALA A 243 4.27 0.48 6.42
N ARG A 244 3.86 0.68 5.16
CA ARG A 244 4.66 0.29 3.98
C ARG A 244 6.08 0.84 4.00
N ASN A 245 6.24 2.13 4.28
CA ASN A 245 7.56 2.75 4.29
C ASN A 245 8.42 2.24 5.46
N LEU A 246 7.82 1.94 6.61
CA LEU A 246 8.53 1.32 7.74
C LEU A 246 8.93 -0.11 7.41
N VAL A 247 8.04 -0.93 6.85
CA VAL A 247 8.35 -2.30 6.43
C VAL A 247 9.45 -2.30 5.37
N ALA A 248 9.37 -1.42 4.38
CA ALA A 248 10.42 -1.29 3.36
C ALA A 248 11.79 -0.90 3.96
N ALA A 249 11.80 -0.07 5.00
CA ALA A 249 13.05 0.40 5.62
C ALA A 249 13.58 -0.52 6.73
N ARG A 250 12.71 -1.29 7.39
CA ARG A 250 13.01 -1.99 8.66
C ARG A 250 12.60 -3.46 8.68
N GLY A 251 11.76 -3.90 7.75
CA GLY A 251 11.12 -5.20 7.78
C GLY A 251 10.40 -5.44 9.11
N VAL A 252 10.48 -6.66 9.61
CA VAL A 252 9.86 -7.09 10.88
C VAL A 252 10.37 -6.32 12.11
N THR A 253 11.53 -5.65 12.04
CA THR A 253 12.05 -4.83 13.15
C THR A 253 11.18 -3.58 13.39
N ALA A 254 10.31 -3.20 12.45
CA ALA A 254 9.33 -2.14 12.66
C ALA A 254 8.41 -2.40 13.87
N LEU A 255 8.14 -3.67 14.20
CA LEU A 255 7.37 -4.05 15.40
C LEU A 255 8.09 -3.62 16.69
N ASP A 256 9.42 -3.69 16.71
CA ASP A 256 10.24 -3.28 17.85
C ASP A 256 10.27 -1.76 18.00
N ASP A 257 10.37 -1.06 16.88
CA ASP A 257 10.32 0.39 16.84
C ASP A 257 8.95 0.87 17.39
N LEU A 258 7.86 0.14 17.10
CA LEU A 258 6.53 0.40 17.61
C LEU A 258 6.35 -0.02 19.09
N ALA A 259 7.03 -1.07 19.55
CA ALA A 259 7.08 -1.48 20.95
C ALA A 259 7.70 -0.40 21.86
N ALA A 260 8.66 0.36 21.33
CA ALA A 260 9.29 1.45 22.04
C ALA A 260 8.43 2.72 22.13
N MET A 261 7.30 2.79 21.42
CA MET A 261 6.41 3.95 21.46
C MET A 261 5.46 3.92 22.66
N PRO A 262 5.09 5.10 23.21
CA PRO A 262 4.01 5.17 24.19
C PRO A 262 2.70 4.60 23.62
N SER A 263 1.99 3.81 24.43
CA SER A 263 0.65 3.34 24.08
C SER A 263 -0.30 4.51 23.82
N GLY A 264 -1.10 4.40 22.76
CA GLY A 264 -2.02 5.46 22.35
C GLY A 264 -2.61 5.19 20.98
N ARG A 265 -3.59 6.01 20.59
CA ARG A 265 -4.37 5.82 19.35
C ARG A 265 -3.48 5.68 18.12
N ASN A 266 -2.51 6.58 17.96
CA ASN A 266 -1.60 6.56 16.80
C ASN A 266 -0.76 5.27 16.72
N ARG A 267 -0.31 4.74 17.87
CA ARG A 267 0.46 3.49 17.93
C ARG A 267 -0.41 2.32 17.50
N ASN A 268 -1.62 2.20 18.04
CA ASN A 268 -2.52 1.08 17.75
C ASN A 268 -2.98 1.08 16.28
N GLN A 269 -3.35 2.26 15.74
CA GLN A 269 -3.73 2.38 14.33
C GLN A 269 -2.57 2.07 13.37
N LEU A 270 -1.33 2.40 13.75
CA LEU A 270 -0.15 2.03 12.98
C LEU A 270 0.15 0.53 13.12
N LEU A 271 -0.05 -0.04 14.31
CA LEU A 271 0.17 -1.47 14.58
C LEU A 271 -0.73 -2.34 13.71
N GLU A 272 -2.03 -2.03 13.64
CA GLU A 272 -2.99 -2.73 12.77
C GLU A 272 -2.48 -2.78 11.32
N ARG A 273 -2.12 -1.61 10.76
CA ARG A 273 -1.62 -1.52 9.38
C ARG A 273 -0.24 -2.12 9.16
N LEU A 274 0.58 -2.14 10.21
CA LEU A 274 1.90 -2.74 10.14
C LEU A 274 1.80 -4.26 10.15
N ALA A 275 0.89 -4.82 10.96
CA ALA A 275 0.65 -6.26 11.04
C ALA A 275 0.04 -6.79 9.74
N ASP A 276 -0.94 -6.08 9.17
CA ASP A 276 -1.54 -6.28 7.84
C ASP A 276 -0.43 -6.42 6.76
N GLU A 277 0.38 -5.37 6.57
CA GLU A 277 1.47 -5.36 5.58
C GLU A 277 2.53 -6.45 5.83
N LEU A 278 2.85 -6.74 7.09
CA LEU A 278 3.85 -7.75 7.45
C LEU A 278 3.33 -9.17 7.25
N GLY A 279 2.05 -9.42 7.52
CA GLY A 279 1.39 -10.69 7.24
C GLY A 279 1.29 -10.96 5.75
N GLU A 280 0.98 -9.94 4.95
CA GLU A 280 0.86 -10.06 3.50
C GLU A 280 2.22 -10.26 2.81
N THR A 281 3.28 -9.60 3.31
CA THR A 281 4.59 -9.59 2.64
C THR A 281 5.66 -10.50 3.24
N GLN A 282 5.63 -10.74 4.56
CA GLN A 282 6.70 -11.40 5.33
C GLN A 282 6.15 -12.25 6.50
N PRO A 283 5.14 -13.12 6.32
CA PRO A 283 4.45 -13.76 7.43
C PRO A 283 5.36 -14.66 8.28
N GLU A 284 6.24 -15.46 7.69
CA GLU A 284 7.14 -16.37 8.43
C GLU A 284 8.12 -15.60 9.32
N ALA A 285 8.72 -14.54 8.76
CA ALA A 285 9.68 -13.70 9.49
C ALA A 285 8.98 -12.94 10.62
N THR A 286 7.74 -12.51 10.38
CA THR A 286 6.91 -11.79 11.35
C THR A 286 6.49 -12.69 12.48
N ALA A 287 6.02 -13.90 12.18
CA ALA A 287 5.71 -14.94 13.15
C ALA A 287 6.91 -15.25 14.05
N ALA A 288 8.09 -15.50 13.46
CA ALA A 288 9.30 -15.72 14.22
C ALA A 288 9.65 -14.54 15.15
N ARG A 289 9.42 -13.30 14.70
CA ARG A 289 9.67 -12.12 15.54
C ARG A 289 8.65 -11.98 16.67
N LEU A 290 7.37 -12.23 16.42
CA LEU A 290 6.30 -12.12 17.42
C LEU A 290 6.49 -13.10 18.59
N THR A 291 7.15 -14.25 18.38
CA THR A 291 7.52 -15.15 19.51
C THR A 291 8.55 -14.55 20.48
N GLN A 292 9.21 -13.45 20.10
CA GLN A 292 10.24 -12.77 20.89
C GLN A 292 9.75 -11.43 21.47
N ILE A 293 8.50 -11.05 21.22
CA ILE A 293 7.90 -9.81 21.71
C ILE A 293 7.05 -10.12 22.94
N ASP A 294 7.36 -9.47 24.06
CA ASP A 294 6.62 -9.64 25.32
C ASP A 294 5.49 -8.61 25.51
N ASP A 295 5.35 -7.63 24.60
CA ASP A 295 4.32 -6.59 24.68
C ASP A 295 2.93 -7.16 24.38
N PRO A 296 2.02 -7.25 25.37
CA PRO A 296 0.72 -7.89 25.19
C PRO A 296 -0.18 -7.16 24.19
N GLU A 297 -0.06 -5.84 24.06
CA GLU A 297 -0.86 -5.06 23.11
C GLU A 297 -0.41 -5.34 21.68
N ILE A 298 0.91 -5.50 21.47
CA ILE A 298 1.43 -5.91 20.16
C ILE A 298 0.93 -7.31 19.82
N LEU A 299 1.10 -8.27 20.73
CA LEU A 299 0.70 -9.65 20.45
C LEU A 299 -0.79 -9.75 20.16
N LYS A 300 -1.63 -9.07 20.96
CA LYS A 300 -3.09 -9.09 20.80
C LYS A 300 -3.55 -8.59 19.43
N THR A 301 -2.90 -7.56 18.88
CA THR A 301 -3.28 -7.04 17.56
C THR A 301 -2.57 -7.78 16.43
N ALA A 302 -1.27 -8.02 16.54
CA ALA A 302 -0.49 -8.50 15.41
C ALA A 302 -0.61 -10.01 15.17
N VAL A 303 -0.79 -10.84 16.21
CA VAL A 303 -0.88 -12.29 16.02
C VAL A 303 -2.12 -12.69 15.22
N PRO A 304 -3.35 -12.22 15.54
CA PRO A 304 -4.52 -12.54 14.74
C PRO A 304 -4.43 -11.99 13.31
N GLU A 305 -4.01 -10.73 13.14
CA GLU A 305 -3.91 -10.08 11.82
C GLU A 305 -2.91 -10.81 10.90
N VAL A 306 -1.71 -11.13 11.42
CA VAL A 306 -0.70 -11.87 10.65
C VAL A 306 -1.18 -13.28 10.32
N ALA A 307 -1.90 -13.93 11.23
CA ALA A 307 -2.43 -15.26 10.99
C ALA A 307 -3.52 -15.24 9.90
N GLN A 308 -4.40 -14.23 9.92
CA GLN A 308 -5.41 -14.01 8.89
C GLN A 308 -4.78 -13.80 7.51
N GLU A 309 -3.85 -12.85 7.38
CA GLU A 309 -3.18 -12.54 6.11
C GLU A 309 -2.37 -13.72 5.58
N TRP A 310 -1.72 -14.48 6.48
CA TRP A 310 -1.00 -15.69 6.09
C TRP A 310 -1.95 -16.80 5.60
N ALA A 311 -3.11 -16.95 6.24
CA ALA A 311 -4.09 -17.97 5.88
C ALA A 311 -4.66 -17.80 4.46
N GLN A 312 -4.61 -16.59 3.90
CA GLN A 312 -4.98 -16.34 2.51
C GLN A 312 -4.16 -17.18 1.52
N ASN A 313 -2.90 -17.51 1.86
CA ASN A 313 -1.97 -18.20 0.97
C ASN A 313 -1.56 -19.58 1.49
N ASP A 314 -1.38 -19.73 2.81
CA ASP A 314 -0.98 -20.98 3.46
C ASP A 314 -1.67 -21.13 4.83
N PRO A 315 -2.93 -21.58 4.86
CA PRO A 315 -3.68 -21.73 6.10
C PRO A 315 -3.06 -22.74 7.07
N GLN A 316 -2.35 -23.76 6.56
CA GLN A 316 -1.69 -24.74 7.42
C GLN A 316 -0.49 -24.12 8.16
N ALA A 317 0.32 -23.32 7.47
CA ALA A 317 1.40 -22.59 8.12
C ALA A 317 0.89 -21.55 9.13
N ALA A 318 -0.25 -20.89 8.84
CA ALA A 318 -0.91 -19.99 9.78
C ALA A 318 -1.40 -20.72 11.04
N VAL A 319 -2.00 -21.92 10.90
CA VAL A 319 -2.35 -22.80 12.03
C VAL A 319 -1.12 -23.13 12.87
N ASP A 320 -0.01 -23.54 12.24
CA ASP A 320 1.23 -23.88 12.93
C ASP A 320 1.81 -22.69 13.70
N PHE A 321 1.69 -21.48 13.14
CA PHE A 321 2.06 -20.25 13.81
C PHE A 321 1.20 -19.99 15.05
N VAL A 322 -0.13 -20.03 14.92
CA VAL A 322 -1.05 -19.75 16.04
C VAL A 322 -0.90 -20.78 17.16
N ASN A 323 -0.56 -22.03 16.83
CA ASN A 323 -0.28 -23.09 17.81
C ASN A 323 0.87 -22.78 18.77
N ASN A 324 1.71 -21.78 18.49
CA ASN A 324 2.73 -21.30 19.45
C ASN A 324 2.12 -20.54 20.64
N TYR A 325 0.85 -20.15 20.57
CA TYR A 325 0.17 -19.32 21.57
C TYR A 325 -0.87 -20.09 22.40
N THR A 326 -0.91 -21.43 22.36
CA THR A 326 -1.92 -22.25 23.06
C THR A 326 -2.00 -22.00 24.57
N GLU A 327 -0.90 -21.57 25.20
CA GLU A 327 -0.86 -21.21 26.63
C GLU A 327 -1.62 -19.91 26.93
N ASN A 328 -1.76 -19.01 25.95
CA ASN A 328 -2.61 -17.84 26.01
C ASN A 328 -3.93 -18.13 25.28
N THR A 329 -4.86 -18.76 25.99
CA THR A 329 -6.11 -19.28 25.42
C THR A 329 -6.95 -18.22 24.69
N GLU A 330 -6.99 -16.98 25.18
CA GLU A 330 -7.75 -15.91 24.53
C GLU A 330 -7.14 -15.54 23.18
N LEU A 331 -5.82 -15.30 23.15
CA LEU A 331 -5.10 -14.95 21.93
C LEU A 331 -5.13 -16.08 20.91
N TYR A 332 -4.96 -17.32 21.38
CA TYR A 332 -5.06 -18.52 20.55
C TYR A 332 -6.45 -18.65 19.92
N SER A 333 -7.51 -18.51 20.72
CA SER A 333 -8.90 -18.64 20.27
C SER A 333 -9.24 -17.57 19.23
N GLU A 334 -8.81 -16.33 19.46
CA GLU A 334 -8.99 -15.23 18.51
C GLU A 334 -8.25 -15.48 17.20
N ALA A 335 -6.93 -15.71 17.25
CA ALA A 335 -6.15 -15.89 16.02
C ALA A 335 -6.53 -17.16 15.24
N MET A 336 -6.88 -18.26 15.92
CA MET A 336 -7.32 -19.48 15.26
C MET A 336 -8.69 -19.29 14.58
N ALA A 337 -9.56 -18.46 15.14
CA ALA A 337 -10.82 -18.12 14.49
C ALA A 337 -10.60 -17.34 13.18
N GLU A 338 -9.71 -16.35 13.17
CA GLU A 338 -9.37 -15.60 11.94
C GLU A 338 -8.79 -16.51 10.85
N VAL A 339 -7.91 -17.45 11.21
CA VAL A 339 -7.35 -18.44 10.26
C VAL A 339 -8.44 -19.32 9.67
N VAL A 340 -9.35 -19.82 10.52
CA VAL A 340 -10.42 -20.72 10.09
C VAL A 340 -11.47 -20.00 9.26
N GLU A 341 -11.77 -18.73 9.56
CA GLU A 341 -12.65 -17.87 8.77
C GLU A 341 -12.10 -17.72 7.34
N GLU A 342 -10.86 -17.23 7.20
CA GLU A 342 -10.21 -17.06 5.89
C GLU A 342 -10.09 -18.39 5.12
N TRP A 343 -9.73 -19.48 5.81
CA TRP A 343 -9.65 -20.79 5.19
C TRP A 343 -11.02 -21.28 4.71
N ALA A 344 -12.08 -21.05 5.49
CA ALA A 344 -13.44 -21.49 5.15
C ALA A 344 -14.03 -20.70 3.98
N GLU A 345 -13.72 -19.41 3.85
CA GLU A 345 -14.17 -18.60 2.73
C GLU A 345 -13.69 -19.14 1.37
N ARG A 346 -12.48 -19.73 1.33
CA ARG A 346 -11.83 -20.19 0.10
C ARG A 346 -11.97 -21.70 -0.11
N GLU A 347 -11.75 -22.47 0.94
CA GLU A 347 -11.68 -23.93 0.93
C GLU A 347 -12.48 -24.53 2.09
N PRO A 348 -13.81 -24.33 2.12
CA PRO A 348 -14.65 -24.74 3.25
C PRO A 348 -14.54 -26.22 3.59
N TYR A 349 -14.36 -27.09 2.59
CA TYR A 349 -14.20 -28.53 2.83
C TYR A 349 -12.92 -28.87 3.62
N GLU A 350 -11.80 -28.25 3.27
CA GLU A 350 -10.50 -28.52 3.93
C GLU A 350 -10.48 -27.91 5.34
N ALA A 351 -11.00 -26.69 5.50
CA ALA A 351 -11.17 -26.06 6.83
C ALA A 351 -12.05 -26.93 7.75
N GLY A 352 -13.16 -27.46 7.24
CA GLY A 352 -14.02 -28.36 8.00
C GLY A 352 -13.35 -29.68 8.36
N LYS A 353 -12.53 -30.23 7.47
CA LYS A 353 -11.73 -31.43 7.76
C LYS A 353 -10.73 -31.16 8.89
N PHE A 354 -10.03 -30.03 8.83
CA PHE A 354 -9.12 -29.60 9.90
C PHE A 354 -9.84 -29.54 11.25
N LEU A 355 -10.99 -28.86 11.33
CA LEU A 355 -11.76 -28.75 12.56
C LEU A 355 -12.27 -30.09 13.10
N ASN A 356 -12.69 -31.01 12.23
CA ASN A 356 -13.12 -32.36 12.62
C ASN A 356 -11.99 -33.21 13.22
N GLU A 357 -10.73 -32.90 12.88
CA GLU A 357 -9.56 -33.56 13.44
C GLU A 357 -9.15 -32.95 14.80
N GLN A 358 -9.71 -31.79 15.18
CA GLN A 358 -9.44 -31.15 16.46
C GLN A 358 -10.37 -31.66 17.57
N PRO A 359 -9.90 -31.71 18.84
CA PRO A 359 -10.77 -31.96 19.97
C PRO A 359 -11.70 -30.76 20.21
N ALA A 360 -12.96 -31.02 20.55
CA ALA A 360 -13.87 -29.97 21.02
C ALA A 360 -13.34 -29.37 22.32
N THR A 361 -12.99 -28.08 22.29
CA THR A 361 -12.46 -27.35 23.44
C THR A 361 -13.00 -25.91 23.44
N PRO A 362 -13.10 -25.26 24.63
CA PRO A 362 -13.48 -23.84 24.69
C PRO A 362 -12.61 -22.91 23.85
N ALA A 363 -11.35 -23.30 23.61
CA ALA A 363 -10.40 -22.52 22.83
C ALA A 363 -10.68 -22.53 21.33
N LEU A 364 -11.40 -23.55 20.82
CA LEU A 364 -11.77 -23.68 19.41
C LEU A 364 -13.24 -23.35 19.14
N ASP A 365 -14.02 -23.10 20.19
CA ASP A 365 -15.45 -22.80 20.06
C ASP A 365 -15.71 -21.59 19.15
N ARG A 366 -14.87 -20.55 19.22
CA ARG A 366 -14.96 -19.39 18.31
C ARG A 366 -14.75 -19.82 16.85
N SER A 367 -13.68 -20.56 16.57
CA SER A 367 -13.38 -21.07 15.22
C SER A 367 -14.47 -21.97 14.67
N VAL A 368 -15.01 -22.88 15.49
CA VAL A 368 -16.12 -23.77 15.10
C VAL A 368 -17.39 -22.96 14.83
N ALA A 369 -17.67 -21.93 15.64
CA ALA A 369 -18.82 -21.06 15.44
C ALA A 369 -18.70 -20.21 14.16
N GLU A 370 -17.54 -19.62 13.88
CA GLU A 370 -17.30 -18.89 12.62
C GLU A 370 -17.40 -19.80 11.40
N TYR A 371 -16.71 -20.95 11.42
CA TYR A 371 -16.82 -21.93 10.35
C TYR A 371 -18.29 -22.34 10.09
N SER A 372 -19.05 -22.61 11.15
CA SER A 372 -20.47 -22.96 11.03
C SER A 372 -21.28 -21.86 10.35
N ARG A 373 -21.00 -20.60 10.67
CA ARG A 373 -21.68 -19.44 10.06
C ARG A 373 -21.33 -19.30 8.59
N GLU A 374 -20.05 -19.42 8.24
CA GLU A 374 -19.58 -19.27 6.86
C GLU A 374 -20.16 -20.34 5.94
N VAL A 375 -20.13 -21.61 6.36
CA VAL A 375 -20.60 -22.70 5.51
C VAL A 375 -22.13 -22.85 5.48
N ALA A 376 -22.88 -22.19 6.35
CA ALA A 376 -24.35 -22.30 6.42
C ALA A 376 -25.04 -21.92 5.10
N GLN A 377 -24.46 -20.99 4.34
CA GLN A 377 -25.01 -20.58 3.04
C GLN A 377 -24.86 -21.69 1.99
N VAL A 378 -23.86 -22.56 2.11
CA VAL A 378 -23.50 -23.60 1.14
C VAL A 378 -23.99 -24.98 1.58
N ASP A 379 -23.72 -25.37 2.83
CA ASP A 379 -24.13 -26.64 3.45
C ASP A 379 -24.69 -26.38 4.87
N PRO A 380 -25.99 -26.04 4.98
CA PRO A 380 -26.58 -25.72 6.27
C PRO A 380 -26.71 -26.95 7.22
N GLU A 381 -26.78 -28.17 6.69
CA GLU A 381 -26.84 -29.38 7.51
C GLU A 381 -25.48 -29.70 8.13
N GLY A 382 -24.41 -29.60 7.34
CA GLY A 382 -23.04 -29.66 7.83
C GLY A 382 -22.75 -28.55 8.84
N ALA A 383 -23.10 -27.30 8.50
CA ALA A 383 -22.99 -26.15 9.41
C ALA A 383 -23.69 -26.39 10.76
N MET A 384 -24.89 -26.99 10.75
CA MET A 384 -25.62 -27.27 11.98
C MET A 384 -24.90 -28.32 12.83
N SER A 385 -24.29 -29.32 12.20
CA SER A 385 -23.51 -30.34 12.90
C SER A 385 -22.31 -29.73 13.64
N PHE A 386 -21.60 -28.80 12.99
CA PHE A 386 -20.53 -28.03 13.65
C PHE A 386 -21.08 -27.11 14.75
N ALA A 387 -22.18 -26.40 14.50
CA ALA A 387 -22.78 -25.52 15.48
C ALA A 387 -23.14 -26.26 16.78
N VAL A 388 -23.69 -27.47 16.67
CA VAL A 388 -24.01 -28.33 17.82
C VAL A 388 -22.75 -28.82 18.57
N SER A 389 -21.61 -28.90 17.90
CA SER A 389 -20.35 -29.35 18.50
C SER A 389 -19.65 -28.29 19.36
N VAL A 390 -20.07 -27.02 19.29
CA VAL A 390 -19.56 -25.93 20.14
C VAL A 390 -19.77 -26.30 21.62
N TYR A 391 -18.71 -26.20 22.42
CA TYR A 391 -18.69 -26.62 23.81
C TYR A 391 -19.47 -25.67 24.71
N ASP A 392 -19.19 -24.36 24.63
CA ASP A 392 -19.91 -23.31 25.36
C ASP A 392 -21.39 -23.27 24.98
N GLU A 393 -22.26 -23.43 25.97
CA GLU A 393 -23.70 -23.57 25.76
C GLU A 393 -24.33 -22.30 25.14
N LYS A 394 -23.85 -21.12 25.53
CA LYS A 394 -24.41 -19.86 25.06
C LYS A 394 -23.99 -19.61 23.61
N LEU A 395 -22.72 -19.78 23.29
CA LEU A 395 -22.21 -19.64 21.92
C LEU A 395 -22.79 -20.71 21.00
N ARG A 396 -22.93 -21.96 21.48
CA ARG A 396 -23.64 -23.03 20.76
C ARG A 396 -25.06 -22.60 20.39
N THR A 397 -25.81 -22.09 21.35
CA THR A 397 -27.21 -21.68 21.13
C THR A 397 -27.34 -20.53 20.14
N ASP A 398 -26.48 -19.50 20.24
CA ASP A 398 -26.44 -18.39 19.26
C ASP A 398 -26.07 -18.88 17.86
N THR A 399 -25.06 -19.76 17.76
CA THR A 399 -24.59 -20.31 16.48
C THR A 399 -25.69 -21.17 15.84
N ILE A 400 -26.30 -22.09 16.59
CA ILE A 400 -27.45 -22.89 16.12
C ILE A 400 -28.57 -21.98 15.61
N SER A 401 -28.90 -20.91 16.34
CA SER A 401 -29.96 -19.98 15.96
C SER A 401 -29.64 -19.24 14.65
N ARG A 402 -28.39 -18.85 14.43
CA ARG A 402 -27.94 -18.23 13.17
C ARG A 402 -28.00 -19.20 12.01
N VAL A 403 -27.41 -20.39 12.15
CA VAL A 403 -27.42 -21.43 11.12
C VAL A 403 -28.85 -21.88 10.80
N ALA A 404 -29.71 -22.02 11.82
CA ALA A 404 -31.11 -22.35 11.65
C ALA A 404 -31.85 -21.35 10.77
N ARG A 405 -31.64 -20.03 10.97
CA ARG A 405 -32.26 -19.00 10.12
C ARG A 405 -31.82 -19.13 8.67
N ASP A 406 -30.54 -19.42 8.43
CA ASP A 406 -29.99 -19.56 7.09
C ASP A 406 -30.49 -20.85 6.42
N TRP A 407 -30.53 -21.95 7.17
CA TRP A 407 -31.11 -23.22 6.73
C TRP A 407 -32.58 -23.07 6.39
N GLN A 408 -33.39 -22.44 7.25
CA GLN A 408 -34.82 -22.21 6.99
C GLN A 408 -35.07 -21.41 5.70
N ARG A 409 -34.23 -20.41 5.40
CA ARG A 409 -34.33 -19.64 4.15
C ARG A 409 -34.00 -20.48 2.93
N LYS A 410 -33.05 -21.41 3.06
CA LYS A 410 -32.56 -22.25 1.95
C LYS A 410 -33.44 -23.50 1.72
N ASP A 411 -33.77 -24.21 2.79
CA ASP A 411 -34.60 -25.42 2.81
C ASP A 411 -35.33 -25.58 4.15
N ALA A 412 -36.50 -24.96 4.24
CA ALA A 412 -37.34 -25.03 5.43
C ALA A 412 -37.80 -26.45 5.77
N ALA A 413 -38.01 -27.33 4.79
CA ALA A 413 -38.52 -28.67 5.03
C ALA A 413 -37.45 -29.56 5.69
N ALA A 414 -36.21 -29.49 5.18
CA ALA A 414 -35.07 -30.18 5.77
C ALA A 414 -34.79 -29.69 7.20
N TYR A 415 -34.81 -28.38 7.42
CA TYR A 415 -34.64 -27.82 8.76
C TYR A 415 -35.73 -28.30 9.73
N GLN A 416 -37.01 -28.32 9.32
CA GLN A 416 -38.10 -28.79 10.18
C GLN A 416 -37.92 -30.26 10.58
N ALA A 417 -37.50 -31.12 9.64
CA ALA A 417 -37.18 -32.51 9.96
C ALA A 417 -36.04 -32.63 10.98
N TRP A 418 -34.99 -31.81 10.84
CA TRP A 418 -33.91 -31.74 11.84
C TRP A 418 -34.41 -31.25 13.20
N ALA A 419 -35.24 -30.20 13.22
CA ALA A 419 -35.77 -29.61 14.45
C ALA A 419 -36.69 -30.58 15.22
N GLU A 420 -37.54 -31.33 14.50
CA GLU A 420 -38.39 -32.39 15.09
C GLU A 420 -37.56 -33.53 15.68
N ALA A 421 -36.43 -33.86 15.06
CA ALA A 421 -35.50 -34.87 15.56
C ALA A 421 -34.64 -34.38 16.75
N ASN A 422 -34.44 -33.05 16.87
CA ASN A 422 -33.57 -32.44 17.88
C ASN A 422 -34.31 -31.35 18.70
N PRO A 423 -35.42 -31.69 19.40
CA PRO A 423 -36.30 -30.71 20.02
C PRO A 423 -35.65 -29.88 21.15
N GLU A 424 -34.61 -30.41 21.81
CA GLU A 424 -33.88 -29.71 22.86
C GLU A 424 -32.84 -28.70 22.32
N LEU A 425 -32.44 -28.85 21.06
CA LEU A 425 -31.45 -27.97 20.39
C LEU A 425 -32.13 -26.95 19.47
N ALA A 426 -33.33 -27.24 18.98
CA ALA A 426 -34.04 -26.38 18.06
C ALA A 426 -34.40 -25.02 18.72
N PRO A 427 -34.07 -23.88 18.08
CA PRO A 427 -34.50 -22.56 18.52
C PRO A 427 -36.03 -22.49 18.73
N LYS A 428 -36.46 -21.94 19.86
CA LYS A 428 -37.89 -21.79 20.18
C LYS A 428 -38.48 -20.61 19.42
N ALA A 429 -39.71 -20.77 18.96
CA ALA A 429 -40.42 -19.69 18.26
C ALA A 429 -40.62 -18.46 19.19
N GLY A 430 -39.96 -17.34 18.86
CA GLY A 430 -40.13 -16.05 19.55
C GLY A 430 -38.93 -15.54 20.36
N GLU A 431 -37.80 -16.24 20.38
CA GLU A 431 -36.53 -15.71 20.90
C GLU A 431 -35.78 -14.99 19.77
N GLU A 432 -36.19 -13.73 19.49
CA GLU A 432 -35.45 -12.79 18.64
C GLU A 432 -34.74 -11.71 19.46
#